data_AF-S8CIA7-F1
#
_entry.id   AF-S8CIA7-F1
#
_cell.length_a   1.000
_cell.length_b   1.000
_cell.length_c   1.000
_cell.angle_alpha   90.00
_cell.angle_beta   90.00
_cell.angle_gamma   90.00
#
_symmetry.space_group_name_H-M   'P 1'
#
loop_
_entity.id
_entity.type
_entity.pdbx_description
1 polymer ?
#
loop_
_entity_poly.entity_id
_entity_poly.type
_entity_poly.pdbx_seq_one_letter_code
_entity_poly.pdbx_strand_id
1 'polypeptide(L)'
;MGSAMDFSSLSVSQPETANYRWRSSFRAARFRGIRSESKRFDVVIAGAGIIGLTIARRFLLGSNLSVAVVDSAVPCAGATGAGQGYIWRVHKSPENEKWELALRSHQLWEDLASTVQNQGLDPSSTLGWMKTGSLLVGSTSEDCSVLQEKVQKLRDSGVDAKFLSHDDLLVEEPALELNEEGGAAFVPDDCQIDAKRAVAFIEKENRACDRYAEFYHDPVINLLRSESSGDVEGVQTSKNRLLCNKAVVVATGSWSGSLIHGLLKDFPIELDIPIMPRKGHLLVLGNIIDSFKLNHGLMELGYGTHESAIVKSGDASVSMTATMDSSGRVVLCGGRVPRQLVGFNTEVEESIIRRIWNRAAEFFPAMRRYSLTDLIRSREVRVGLRPYIASGKPVISPVPGLRKMFIAAGHEGEGLSMSWGTAEMVFDMILENSLKVNPSPFSL
;
A
#
# COMPACT_ATOMS: atom_id res chain seq x y z
N MET A 1 -73.91 0.90 12.92
CA MET A 1 -73.60 0.17 11.67
C MET A 1 -73.18 1.19 10.64
N GLY A 2 -71.95 1.07 10.14
CA GLY A 2 -71.41 1.91 9.06
C GLY A 2 -70.76 3.22 9.51
N SER A 3 -69.44 3.32 9.36
CA SER A 3 -68.81 4.34 8.52
C SER A 3 -67.30 4.06 8.40
N ALA A 4 -66.81 4.15 7.17
CA ALA A 4 -65.39 4.05 6.82
C ALA A 4 -64.62 5.26 7.37
N MET A 5 -63.41 5.04 7.91
CA MET A 5 -62.50 6.13 8.26
C MET A 5 -61.62 6.49 7.07
N ASP A 6 -61.79 7.73 6.67
CA ASP A 6 -61.06 8.50 5.67
C ASP A 6 -59.67 8.87 6.21
N PHE A 7 -58.59 8.43 5.56
CA PHE A 7 -57.23 8.85 5.89
C PHE A 7 -56.84 10.01 4.96
N SER A 8 -57.28 11.20 5.33
CA SER A 8 -56.71 12.45 4.82
C SER A 8 -56.33 13.34 6.00
N SER A 9 -55.16 13.98 5.91
CA SER A 9 -54.58 14.95 6.87
C SER A 9 -53.83 14.40 8.10
N LEU A 10 -52.54 14.10 7.93
CA LEU A 10 -51.52 14.37 8.96
C LEU A 10 -50.27 14.93 8.26
N SER A 11 -50.14 16.25 8.32
CA SER A 11 -48.99 17.03 7.87
C SER A 11 -47.77 16.72 8.73
N VAL A 12 -46.76 16.07 8.16
CA VAL A 12 -45.44 15.93 8.79
C VAL A 12 -44.57 17.09 8.32
N SER A 13 -44.18 17.93 9.28
CA SER A 13 -43.28 19.06 9.13
C SER A 13 -41.91 18.61 8.61
N GLN A 14 -41.49 19.20 7.48
CA GLN A 14 -40.12 19.08 6.97
C GLN A 14 -39.17 19.87 7.87
N PRO A 15 -38.02 19.31 8.29
CA PRO A 15 -36.97 20.09 8.92
C PRO A 15 -36.33 21.03 7.89
N GLU A 16 -36.17 22.29 8.28
CA GLU A 16 -35.55 23.35 7.49
C GLU A 16 -34.19 22.92 6.91
N THR A 17 -34.09 22.93 5.58
CA THR A 17 -32.82 22.80 4.89
C THR A 17 -32.07 24.13 5.01
N ALA A 18 -31.03 24.14 5.83
CA ALA A 18 -30.08 25.24 5.89
C ALA A 18 -29.40 25.39 4.52
N ASN A 19 -29.90 26.32 3.72
CA ASN A 19 -29.32 26.75 2.44
C ASN A 19 -27.93 27.38 2.66
N TYR A 20 -26.88 26.57 2.73
CA TYR A 20 -25.51 27.05 2.52
C TYR A 20 -25.28 27.26 1.02
N ARG A 21 -25.70 28.43 0.52
CA ARG A 21 -25.27 28.96 -0.77
C ARG A 21 -23.76 29.18 -0.73
N TRP A 22 -22.99 28.26 -1.30
CA TRP A 22 -21.60 28.52 -1.69
C TRP A 22 -21.60 29.63 -2.75
N ARG A 23 -21.34 30.87 -2.32
CA ARG A 23 -21.01 31.96 -3.24
C ARG A 23 -19.61 31.69 -3.81
N SER A 24 -19.58 31.02 -4.95
CA SER A 24 -18.39 30.90 -5.79
C SER A 24 -17.96 32.29 -6.26
N SER A 25 -16.91 32.81 -5.63
CA SER A 25 -16.17 33.97 -6.12
C SER A 25 -14.75 33.54 -6.48
N PHE A 26 -14.63 32.45 -7.24
CA PHE A 26 -13.43 32.21 -8.03
C PHE A 26 -13.54 33.05 -9.30
N ARG A 27 -13.07 34.31 -9.22
CA ARG A 27 -12.61 34.98 -10.43
C ARG A 27 -11.51 34.11 -11.02
N ALA A 28 -11.69 33.65 -12.26
CA ALA A 28 -10.67 32.99 -13.05
C ALA A 28 -9.45 33.92 -13.16
N ALA A 29 -8.51 33.78 -12.25
CA ALA A 29 -7.19 34.35 -12.41
C ALA A 29 -6.54 33.55 -13.54
N ARG A 30 -6.44 34.17 -14.73
CA ARG A 30 -5.50 33.75 -15.77
C ARG A 30 -4.12 33.66 -15.11
N PHE A 31 -3.67 32.46 -14.79
CA PHE A 31 -2.31 32.22 -14.35
C PHE A 31 -1.39 32.67 -15.50
N ARG A 32 -0.75 33.83 -15.34
CA ARG A 32 0.38 34.23 -16.17
C ARG A 32 1.45 33.17 -15.93
N GLY A 33 1.74 32.39 -16.97
CA GLY A 33 2.64 31.25 -16.90
C GLY A 33 3.97 31.62 -16.24
N ILE A 34 4.35 30.83 -15.25
CA ILE A 34 5.74 30.79 -14.80
C ILE A 34 6.55 30.35 -16.03
N ARG A 35 7.28 31.29 -16.63
CA ARG A 35 8.33 30.99 -17.62
C ARG A 35 9.51 30.34 -16.89
N SER A 36 9.32 29.16 -16.31
CA SER A 36 10.45 28.31 -15.97
C SER A 36 10.95 27.67 -17.26
N GLU A 37 12.26 27.54 -17.39
CA GLU A 37 12.86 26.74 -18.45
C GLU A 37 12.27 25.31 -18.39
N SER A 38 11.87 24.78 -19.54
CA SER A 38 11.33 23.42 -19.63
C SER A 38 12.47 22.42 -19.58
N LYS A 39 12.44 21.51 -18.61
CA LYS A 39 13.41 20.41 -18.50
C LYS A 39 12.85 19.19 -19.23
N ARG A 40 13.69 18.43 -19.91
CA ARG A 40 13.28 17.29 -20.74
C ARG A 40 13.84 15.98 -20.18
N PHE A 41 12.98 14.99 -20.06
CA PHE A 41 13.28 13.62 -19.67
C PHE A 41 12.58 12.65 -20.61
N ASP A 42 12.95 11.37 -20.59
CA ASP A 42 12.25 10.35 -21.36
C ASP A 42 11.02 9.85 -20.59
N VAL A 43 11.18 9.60 -19.29
CA VAL A 43 10.12 9.14 -18.40
C VAL A 43 9.98 10.09 -17.21
N VAL A 44 8.75 10.54 -16.95
CA VAL A 44 8.42 11.34 -15.77
C VAL A 44 7.47 10.55 -14.88
N ILE A 45 7.82 10.39 -13.61
CA ILE A 45 7.07 9.60 -12.64
C ILE A 45 6.53 10.54 -11.56
N ALA A 46 5.21 10.58 -11.39
CA ALA A 46 4.56 11.31 -10.31
C ALA A 46 4.35 10.37 -9.11
N GLY A 47 5.04 10.64 -8.01
CA GLY A 47 5.01 9.88 -6.76
C GLY A 47 6.37 9.25 -6.44
N ALA A 48 6.92 9.58 -5.26
CA ALA A 48 8.15 9.05 -4.70
C ALA A 48 7.90 8.06 -3.54
N GLY A 49 6.76 7.36 -3.59
CA GLY A 49 6.56 6.14 -2.81
C GLY A 49 7.38 4.97 -3.38
N ILE A 50 7.29 3.80 -2.74
CA ILE A 50 8.04 2.61 -3.19
C ILE A 50 7.79 2.28 -4.66
N ILE A 51 6.54 2.36 -5.12
CA ILE A 51 6.15 2.06 -6.51
C ILE A 51 6.88 2.98 -7.50
N GLY A 52 6.83 4.29 -7.29
CA GLY A 52 7.45 5.23 -8.21
C GLY A 52 8.98 5.14 -8.22
N LEU A 53 9.59 4.91 -7.07
CA LEU A 53 11.05 4.78 -6.96
C LEU A 53 11.58 3.47 -7.56
N THR A 54 10.85 2.35 -7.41
CA THR A 54 11.22 1.09 -8.07
C THR A 54 11.02 1.17 -9.58
N ILE A 55 9.96 1.84 -10.07
CA ILE A 55 9.80 2.13 -11.51
C ILE A 55 11.00 2.92 -12.02
N ALA A 56 11.39 4.00 -11.33
CA ALA A 56 12.54 4.80 -11.72
C ALA A 56 13.82 3.95 -11.77
N ARG A 57 14.08 3.16 -10.73
CA ARG A 57 15.25 2.28 -10.66
C ARG A 57 15.26 1.26 -11.78
N ARG A 58 14.11 0.67 -12.11
CA ARG A 58 14.00 -0.30 -13.20
C ARG A 58 14.37 0.32 -14.55
N PHE A 59 13.92 1.53 -14.85
CA PHE A 59 14.31 2.26 -16.06
C PHE A 59 15.81 2.57 -16.09
N LEU A 60 16.39 3.00 -14.96
CA LEU A 60 17.80 3.35 -14.88
C LEU A 60 18.71 2.14 -15.07
N LEU A 61 18.31 0.96 -14.56
CA LEU A 61 19.04 -0.30 -14.73
C LEU A 61 18.85 -0.92 -16.11
N GLY A 62 17.63 -0.90 -16.65
CA GLY A 62 17.26 -1.63 -17.86
C GLY A 62 17.37 -0.85 -19.16
N SER A 63 17.65 0.46 -19.12
CA SER A 63 17.66 1.31 -20.32
C SER A 63 18.57 2.53 -20.18
N ASN A 64 18.83 3.21 -21.30
CA ASN A 64 19.54 4.50 -21.35
C ASN A 64 18.60 5.72 -21.23
N LEU A 65 17.33 5.51 -20.87
CA LEU A 65 16.34 6.59 -20.76
C LEU A 65 16.58 7.48 -19.54
N SER A 66 16.39 8.79 -19.71
CA SER A 66 16.41 9.77 -18.63
C SER A 66 15.10 9.74 -17.83
N VAL A 67 15.20 9.82 -16.50
CA VAL A 67 14.06 9.62 -15.59
C VAL A 67 13.97 10.78 -14.61
N ALA A 68 12.78 11.37 -14.49
CA ALA A 68 12.46 12.33 -13.44
C ALA A 68 11.40 11.78 -12.49
N VAL A 69 11.64 11.87 -11.18
CA VAL A 69 10.63 11.59 -10.14
C VAL A 69 10.18 12.88 -9.50
N VAL A 70 8.86 13.06 -9.37
CA VAL A 70 8.22 14.25 -8.83
C VAL A 70 7.34 13.86 -7.66
N ASP A 71 7.42 14.57 -6.54
CA ASP A 71 6.55 14.34 -5.39
C ASP A 71 6.13 15.65 -4.71
N SER A 72 4.93 15.65 -4.10
CA SER A 72 4.41 16.79 -3.35
C SER A 72 5.10 16.97 -1.99
N ALA A 73 5.75 15.92 -1.49
CA ALA A 73 6.48 15.86 -0.24
C ALA A 73 7.89 15.29 -0.49
N VAL A 74 8.35 14.39 0.39
CA VAL A 74 9.62 13.67 0.31
C VAL A 74 9.37 12.18 0.11
N PRO A 75 10.38 11.41 -0.35
CA PRO A 75 10.25 9.96 -0.46
C PRO A 75 9.75 9.29 0.80
N CYS A 76 8.98 8.22 0.62
CA CYS A 76 8.44 7.41 1.72
C CYS A 76 7.42 8.14 2.64
N ALA A 77 7.01 9.39 2.36
CA ALA A 77 6.10 10.15 3.21
C ALA A 77 4.64 9.65 3.24
N GLY A 78 4.24 8.82 2.27
CA GLY A 78 2.89 8.26 2.16
C GLY A 78 2.72 6.89 2.85
N ALA A 79 1.87 6.04 2.27
CA ALA A 79 1.62 4.69 2.76
C ALA A 79 2.89 3.85 2.96
N THR A 80 3.91 4.06 2.12
CA THR A 80 5.19 3.34 2.18
C THR A 80 5.85 3.47 3.55
N GLY A 81 6.02 4.70 4.09
CA GLY A 81 6.71 4.91 5.36
C GLY A 81 5.86 4.61 6.60
N ALA A 82 4.53 4.53 6.43
CA ALA A 82 3.60 4.13 7.48
C ALA A 82 3.42 2.60 7.57
N GLY A 83 3.87 1.85 6.57
CA GLY A 83 3.67 0.41 6.47
C GLY A 83 4.48 -0.42 7.49
N GLN A 84 4.10 -1.69 7.62
CA GLN A 84 4.74 -2.65 8.53
C GLN A 84 6.08 -3.17 8.01
N GLY A 85 6.27 -3.17 6.69
CA GLY A 85 7.52 -3.63 6.06
C GLY A 85 7.52 -5.08 5.59
N TYR A 86 6.50 -5.87 5.91
CA TYR A 86 6.50 -7.29 5.58
C TYR A 86 6.16 -7.60 4.12
N ILE A 87 6.82 -8.60 3.56
CA ILE A 87 6.58 -9.15 2.22
C ILE A 87 5.92 -10.54 2.41
N TRP A 88 4.62 -10.50 2.72
CA TRP A 88 3.84 -11.71 3.01
C TRP A 88 3.49 -12.51 1.75
N ARG A 89 3.74 -13.82 1.76
CA ARG A 89 3.14 -14.81 0.86
C ARG A 89 2.18 -15.76 1.57
N VAL A 90 2.32 -15.99 2.88
CA VAL A 90 1.51 -16.96 3.63
C VAL A 90 -0.01 -16.76 3.49
N HIS A 91 -0.51 -15.52 3.49
CA HIS A 91 -1.95 -15.26 3.34
C HIS A 91 -2.41 -15.28 1.87
N LYS A 92 -1.50 -15.26 0.90
CA LYS A 92 -1.85 -15.22 -0.52
C LYS A 92 -2.41 -16.56 -0.97
N SER A 93 -3.14 -16.51 -2.08
CA SER A 93 -3.78 -17.66 -2.69
C SER A 93 -3.30 -17.77 -4.15
N PRO A 94 -2.79 -18.92 -4.59
CA PRO A 94 -2.36 -19.12 -5.98
C PRO A 94 -3.44 -18.84 -7.03
N GLU A 95 -4.71 -18.98 -6.65
CA GLU A 95 -5.85 -18.68 -7.52
C GLU A 95 -6.11 -17.16 -7.66
N ASN A 96 -5.45 -16.32 -6.87
CA ASN A 96 -5.61 -14.87 -6.93
C ASN A 96 -4.82 -14.29 -8.10
N GLU A 97 -5.44 -13.38 -8.86
CA GLU A 97 -4.80 -12.74 -10.01
C GLU A 97 -3.55 -11.91 -9.67
N LYS A 98 -3.35 -11.52 -8.41
CA LYS A 98 -2.13 -10.85 -7.93
C LYS A 98 -0.96 -11.81 -7.69
N TRP A 99 -1.19 -13.13 -7.71
CA TRP A 99 -0.22 -14.14 -7.30
C TRP A 99 1.09 -14.05 -8.07
N GLU A 100 1.03 -14.12 -9.41
CA GLU A 100 2.22 -14.07 -10.27
C GLU A 100 3.01 -12.78 -10.08
N LEU A 101 2.31 -11.65 -9.96
CA LEU A 101 2.93 -10.33 -9.72
C LEU A 101 3.67 -10.30 -8.38
N ALA A 102 3.04 -10.83 -7.33
CA ALA A 102 3.62 -10.88 -5.99
C ALA A 102 4.84 -11.81 -5.92
N LEU A 103 4.77 -13.01 -6.51
CA LEU A 103 5.91 -13.92 -6.56
C LEU A 103 7.07 -13.33 -7.36
N ARG A 104 6.79 -12.76 -8.53
CA ARG A 104 7.82 -12.11 -9.35
C ARG A 104 8.49 -10.96 -8.60
N SER A 105 7.70 -10.17 -7.89
CA SER A 105 8.20 -9.05 -7.09
C SER A 105 9.02 -9.51 -5.88
N HIS A 106 8.65 -10.62 -5.23
CA HIS A 106 9.46 -11.23 -4.16
C HIS A 106 10.82 -11.70 -4.68
N GLN A 107 10.87 -12.39 -5.83
CA GLN A 107 12.14 -12.77 -6.46
C GLN A 107 13.04 -11.55 -6.74
N LEU A 108 12.46 -10.47 -7.26
CA LEU A 108 13.22 -9.24 -7.55
C LEU A 108 13.73 -8.54 -6.29
N TRP A 109 13.02 -8.67 -5.17
CA TRP A 109 13.50 -8.24 -3.86
C TRP A 109 14.68 -9.08 -3.37
N GLU A 110 14.64 -10.41 -3.56
CA GLU A 110 15.75 -11.31 -3.23
C GLU A 110 16.99 -11.03 -4.08
N ASP A 111 16.80 -10.76 -5.37
CA ASP A 111 17.87 -10.38 -6.30
C ASP A 111 18.53 -9.07 -5.85
N LEU A 112 17.74 -8.10 -5.37
CA LEU A 112 18.26 -6.85 -4.81
C LEU A 112 19.07 -7.09 -3.54
N ALA A 113 18.54 -7.88 -2.60
CA ALA A 113 19.24 -8.22 -1.37
C ALA A 113 20.57 -8.94 -1.65
N SER A 114 20.57 -9.86 -2.62
CA SER A 114 21.77 -10.56 -3.09
C SER A 114 22.77 -9.60 -3.73
N THR A 115 22.30 -8.62 -4.51
CA THR A 115 23.15 -7.57 -5.09
C THR A 115 23.83 -6.74 -4.00
N VAL A 116 23.08 -6.33 -2.96
CA VAL A 116 23.63 -5.59 -1.81
C VAL A 116 24.71 -6.42 -1.11
N GLN A 117 24.47 -7.72 -0.90
CA GLN A 117 25.45 -8.62 -0.31
C GLN A 117 26.72 -8.75 -1.17
N ASN A 118 26.57 -8.89 -2.49
CA ASN A 118 27.70 -8.99 -3.43
C ASN A 118 28.54 -7.70 -3.51
N GLN A 119 27.96 -6.55 -3.15
CA GLN A 119 28.68 -5.28 -3.00
C GLN A 119 29.45 -5.18 -1.67
N GLY A 120 29.42 -6.21 -0.83
CA GLY A 120 30.07 -6.23 0.48
C GLY A 120 29.29 -5.49 1.58
N LEU A 121 28.02 -5.17 1.33
CA LEU A 121 27.13 -4.55 2.30
C LEU A 121 26.23 -5.61 2.94
N ASP A 122 25.81 -5.39 4.18
CA ASP A 122 24.83 -6.27 4.84
C ASP A 122 23.40 -5.87 4.44
N PRO A 123 22.59 -6.76 3.83
CA PRO A 123 21.21 -6.47 3.47
C PRO A 123 20.31 -6.10 4.66
N SER A 124 20.59 -6.62 5.86
CA SER A 124 19.79 -6.32 7.05
C SER A 124 19.97 -4.87 7.49
N SER A 125 21.20 -4.40 7.63
CA SER A 125 21.48 -2.99 7.94
C SER A 125 21.14 -2.04 6.79
N THR A 126 21.29 -2.46 5.54
CA THR A 126 21.11 -1.60 4.35
C THR A 126 19.66 -1.44 3.93
N LEU A 127 18.89 -2.53 3.87
CA LEU A 127 17.51 -2.56 3.40
C LEU A 127 16.50 -2.80 4.53
N GLY A 128 16.98 -3.21 5.72
CA GLY A 128 16.13 -3.84 6.72
C GLY A 128 15.69 -5.25 6.33
N TRP A 129 16.41 -5.92 5.41
CA TRP A 129 16.05 -7.24 4.90
C TRP A 129 16.24 -8.32 5.97
N MET A 130 15.14 -8.78 6.55
CA MET A 130 15.10 -9.78 7.61
C MET A 130 14.32 -11.00 7.13
N LYS A 131 15.00 -12.15 7.03
CA LYS A 131 14.37 -13.44 6.70
C LYS A 131 13.80 -14.08 7.96
N THR A 132 12.73 -13.48 8.49
CA THR A 132 12.10 -13.95 9.73
C THR A 132 11.05 -15.02 9.51
N GLY A 133 10.55 -15.24 8.30
CA GLY A 133 9.46 -16.17 8.03
C GLY A 133 8.12 -15.71 8.62
N SER A 134 7.01 -16.18 8.04
CA SER A 134 5.68 -15.72 8.44
C SER A 134 4.74 -16.84 8.86
N LEU A 135 3.87 -16.53 9.81
CA LEU A 135 2.86 -17.42 10.39
C LEU A 135 1.46 -16.84 10.14
N LEU A 136 0.59 -17.65 9.56
CA LEU A 136 -0.86 -17.41 9.52
C LEU A 136 -1.53 -18.31 10.55
N VAL A 137 -2.09 -17.71 11.58
CA VAL A 137 -2.51 -18.37 12.82
C VAL A 137 -4.02 -18.56 12.86
N GLY A 138 -4.44 -19.77 13.22
CA GLY A 138 -5.83 -20.18 13.47
C GLY A 138 -6.02 -20.65 14.91
N SER A 139 -7.24 -20.49 15.45
CA SER A 139 -7.53 -20.79 16.86
C SER A 139 -8.52 -21.94 17.06
N THR A 140 -9.09 -22.49 15.99
CA THR A 140 -10.04 -23.61 16.04
C THR A 140 -9.62 -24.77 15.13
N SER A 141 -10.21 -25.94 15.34
CA SER A 141 -9.99 -27.11 14.49
C SER A 141 -10.39 -26.88 13.02
N GLU A 142 -11.42 -26.07 12.77
CA GLU A 142 -11.84 -25.65 11.44
C GLU A 142 -10.78 -24.75 10.78
N ASP A 143 -10.23 -23.78 11.52
CA ASP A 143 -9.14 -22.93 11.04
C ASP A 143 -7.94 -23.79 10.63
N CYS A 144 -7.57 -24.79 11.45
CA CYS A 144 -6.48 -25.72 11.17
C CYS A 144 -6.70 -26.49 9.86
N SER A 145 -7.93 -26.94 9.60
CA SER A 145 -8.28 -27.61 8.34
C SER A 145 -8.08 -26.69 7.14
N VAL A 146 -8.49 -25.42 7.25
CA VAL A 146 -8.27 -24.38 6.22
C VAL A 146 -6.78 -24.10 6.01
N LEU A 147 -6.01 -24.01 7.09
CA LEU A 147 -4.56 -23.78 7.05
C LEU A 147 -3.81 -24.93 6.37
N GLN A 148 -4.19 -26.18 6.65
CA GLN A 148 -3.60 -27.36 5.99
C GLN A 148 -3.86 -27.35 4.48
N GLU A 149 -5.09 -27.08 4.05
CA GLU A 149 -5.42 -26.94 2.62
C GLU A 149 -4.60 -25.82 1.98
N LYS A 150 -4.47 -24.68 2.66
CA LYS A 150 -3.68 -23.54 2.18
C LYS A 150 -2.20 -23.89 2.05
N VAL A 151 -1.61 -24.58 3.02
CA VAL A 151 -0.21 -25.06 2.95
C VAL A 151 -0.03 -25.96 1.73
N GLN A 152 -0.95 -26.90 1.49
CA GLN A 152 -0.86 -27.78 0.34
C GLN A 152 -0.88 -27.00 -0.99
N LYS A 153 -1.80 -26.05 -1.14
CA LYS A 153 -1.89 -25.18 -2.34
C LYS A 153 -0.63 -24.36 -2.57
N LEU A 154 -0.04 -23.81 -1.50
CA LEU A 154 1.21 -23.06 -1.57
C LEU A 154 2.36 -23.95 -2.05
N ARG A 155 2.48 -25.16 -1.50
CA ARG A 155 3.49 -26.15 -1.89
C ARG A 155 3.34 -26.60 -3.34
N ASP A 156 2.11 -26.87 -3.78
CA ASP A 156 1.81 -27.24 -5.17
C ASP A 156 2.17 -26.12 -6.16
N SER A 157 2.20 -24.88 -5.68
CA SER A 157 2.58 -23.69 -6.43
C SER A 157 4.06 -23.31 -6.29
N GLY A 158 4.87 -24.16 -5.67
CA GLY A 158 6.33 -23.98 -5.53
C GLY A 158 6.79 -23.09 -4.38
N VAL A 159 5.90 -22.74 -3.42
CA VAL A 159 6.28 -22.02 -2.19
C VAL A 159 6.56 -23.03 -1.08
N ASP A 160 7.72 -22.94 -0.43
CA ASP A 160 7.97 -23.72 0.78
C ASP A 160 7.03 -23.26 1.89
N ALA A 161 6.14 -24.15 2.31
CA ALA A 161 5.14 -23.91 3.34
C ALA A 161 4.95 -25.16 4.19
N LYS A 162 4.74 -24.96 5.49
CA LYS A 162 4.56 -26.04 6.46
C LYS A 162 3.35 -25.74 7.34
N PHE A 163 2.62 -26.77 7.72
CA PHE A 163 1.62 -26.65 8.77
C PHE A 163 2.30 -26.95 10.11
N LEU A 164 2.11 -26.08 11.10
CA LEU A 164 2.56 -26.26 12.47
C LEU A 164 1.35 -26.60 13.33
N SER A 165 1.44 -27.72 14.03
CA SER A 165 0.51 -28.06 15.12
C SER A 165 0.67 -27.05 16.27
N HIS A 166 -0.27 -27.05 17.21
CA HIS A 166 -0.15 -26.24 18.43
C HIS A 166 1.22 -26.39 19.11
N ASP A 167 1.69 -27.61 19.31
CA ASP A 167 2.94 -27.88 20.03
C ASP A 167 4.17 -27.40 19.25
N ASP A 168 4.22 -27.64 17.94
CA ASP A 168 5.30 -27.16 17.08
C ASP A 168 5.29 -25.63 16.99
N LEU A 169 4.11 -25.02 16.95
CA LEU A 169 3.93 -23.57 16.90
C LEU A 169 4.44 -22.90 18.18
N LEU A 170 4.24 -23.48 19.36
CA LEU A 170 4.78 -22.94 20.61
C LEU A 170 6.31 -23.07 20.72
N VAL A 171 6.91 -24.03 20.02
CA VAL A 171 8.38 -24.11 19.91
C VAL A 171 8.91 -22.96 19.02
N GLU A 172 8.25 -22.71 17.89
CA GLU A 172 8.64 -21.66 16.94
C GLU A 172 8.33 -20.25 17.42
N GLU A 173 7.21 -20.06 18.13
CA GLU A 173 6.77 -18.78 18.69
C GLU A 173 6.31 -18.91 20.15
N PRO A 174 7.24 -18.96 21.13
CA PRO A 174 6.91 -19.19 22.54
C PRO A 174 6.12 -18.06 23.20
N ALA A 175 6.10 -16.87 22.59
CA ALA A 175 5.35 -15.73 23.12
C ALA A 175 3.84 -15.83 22.84
N LEU A 176 3.45 -16.66 21.87
CA LEU A 176 2.08 -16.86 21.44
C LEU A 176 1.33 -17.77 22.41
N GLU A 177 0.10 -17.42 22.76
CA GLU A 177 -0.82 -18.31 23.47
C GLU A 177 -2.06 -18.55 22.60
N LEU A 178 -2.38 -19.83 22.37
CA LEU A 178 -3.50 -20.28 21.57
C LEU A 178 -4.23 -21.42 22.27
N ASN A 179 -5.45 -21.72 21.80
CA ASN A 179 -6.14 -22.94 22.20
C ASN A 179 -5.38 -24.17 21.67
N GLU A 180 -5.49 -25.30 22.39
CA GLU A 180 -4.85 -26.58 22.02
C GLU A 180 -5.27 -27.10 20.64
N GLU A 181 -6.44 -26.68 20.14
CA GLU A 181 -6.95 -27.01 18.80
C GLU A 181 -6.40 -26.10 17.69
N GLY A 182 -5.63 -25.05 18.05
CA GLY A 182 -5.07 -24.07 17.14
C GLY A 182 -3.82 -24.56 16.42
N GLY A 183 -3.36 -23.76 15.46
CA GLY A 183 -2.20 -24.08 14.63
C GLY A 183 -1.86 -22.95 13.66
N ALA A 184 -0.85 -23.16 12.83
CA ALA A 184 -0.42 -22.14 11.88
C ALA A 184 0.05 -22.71 10.53
N ALA A 185 -0.18 -21.95 9.46
CA ALA A 185 0.59 -22.09 8.23
C ALA A 185 1.87 -21.26 8.35
N PHE A 186 3.01 -21.85 8.04
CA PHE A 186 4.34 -21.25 8.14
C PHE A 186 5.00 -21.17 6.77
N VAL A 187 5.51 -20.00 6.39
CA VAL A 187 6.32 -19.78 5.17
C VAL A 187 7.68 -19.20 5.59
N PRO A 188 8.76 -20.02 5.60
CA PRO A 188 10.07 -19.60 6.12
C PRO A 188 10.76 -18.55 5.26
N ASP A 189 10.53 -18.57 3.94
CA ASP A 189 11.17 -17.66 2.99
C ASP A 189 10.49 -16.27 2.93
N ASP A 190 9.42 -16.06 3.70
CA ASP A 190 8.85 -14.73 3.85
C ASP A 190 9.81 -13.82 4.64
N CYS A 191 9.76 -12.53 4.30
CA CYS A 191 10.75 -11.58 4.78
C CYS A 191 10.11 -10.24 5.12
N GLN A 192 10.87 -9.46 5.86
CA GLN A 192 10.53 -8.10 6.20
C GLN A 192 11.61 -7.16 5.69
N ILE A 193 11.20 -5.96 5.31
CA ILE A 193 12.08 -4.84 4.98
C ILE A 193 11.76 -3.65 5.86
N ASP A 194 12.76 -2.80 6.09
CA ASP A 194 12.50 -1.46 6.61
C ASP A 194 12.22 -0.53 5.43
N ALA A 195 10.97 -0.10 5.29
CA ALA A 195 10.56 0.71 4.15
C ALA A 195 11.36 2.02 4.01
N LYS A 196 11.81 2.61 5.12
CA LYS A 196 12.61 3.84 5.08
C LYS A 196 14.04 3.54 4.61
N ARG A 197 14.66 2.47 5.12
CA ARG A 197 16.01 2.05 4.68
C ARG A 197 16.02 1.62 3.22
N ALA A 198 15.07 0.78 2.81
CA ALA A 198 14.95 0.33 1.43
C ALA A 198 14.71 1.49 0.46
N VAL A 199 13.84 2.45 0.80
CA VAL A 199 13.63 3.66 -0.01
C VAL A 199 14.90 4.52 -0.06
N ALA A 200 15.56 4.77 1.07
CA ALA A 200 16.79 5.55 1.10
C ALA A 200 17.91 4.91 0.25
N PHE A 201 18.02 3.58 0.27
CA PHE A 201 18.94 2.85 -0.58
C PHE A 201 18.60 3.02 -2.07
N ILE A 202 17.34 2.77 -2.46
CA ILE A 202 16.91 2.90 -3.87
C ILE A 202 17.09 4.35 -4.36
N GLU A 203 16.78 5.33 -3.52
CA GLU A 203 16.96 6.75 -3.84
C GLU A 203 18.44 7.09 -4.05
N LYS A 204 19.32 6.67 -3.14
CA LYS A 204 20.78 6.83 -3.28
C LYS A 204 21.29 6.20 -4.58
N GLU A 205 20.85 4.99 -4.86
CA GLU A 205 21.23 4.24 -6.05
C GLU A 205 20.71 4.89 -7.34
N ASN A 206 19.52 5.50 -7.32
CA ASN A 206 18.99 6.27 -8.44
C ASN A 206 19.81 7.55 -8.68
N ARG A 207 20.16 8.28 -7.61
CA ARG A 207 20.99 9.50 -7.67
C ARG A 207 22.39 9.25 -8.23
N ALA A 208 22.91 8.03 -8.12
CA ALA A 208 24.20 7.66 -8.70
C ALA A 208 24.19 7.58 -10.24
N CYS A 209 23.02 7.66 -10.87
CA CYS A 209 22.87 7.71 -12.32
C CYS A 209 22.71 9.15 -12.80
N ASP A 210 23.61 9.65 -13.66
CA ASP A 210 23.57 11.01 -14.24
C ASP A 210 22.29 11.32 -15.02
N ARG A 211 21.52 10.29 -15.39
CA ARG A 211 20.25 10.37 -16.12
C ARG A 211 19.03 10.50 -15.22
N TYR A 212 19.20 10.59 -13.91
CA TYR A 212 18.13 10.68 -12.92
C TYR A 212 18.01 12.10 -12.35
N ALA A 213 16.79 12.58 -12.17
CA ALA A 213 16.50 13.81 -11.46
C ALA A 213 15.29 13.66 -10.52
N GLU A 214 15.31 14.41 -9.43
CA GLU A 214 14.25 14.40 -8.42
C GLU A 214 13.70 15.80 -8.15
N PHE A 215 12.39 15.90 -7.98
CA PHE A 215 11.64 17.14 -7.77
C PHE A 215 10.69 16.95 -6.59
N TYR A 216 11.22 17.12 -5.38
CA TYR A 216 10.48 17.01 -4.12
C TYR A 216 9.89 18.34 -3.68
N HIS A 217 8.82 18.29 -2.89
CA HIS A 217 8.00 19.45 -2.56
C HIS A 217 7.54 20.23 -3.81
N ASP A 218 7.26 19.51 -4.89
CA ASP A 218 6.90 20.09 -6.17
C ASP A 218 5.73 19.32 -6.81
N PRO A 219 4.52 19.42 -6.23
CA PRO A 219 3.36 18.67 -6.69
C PRO A 219 3.08 18.90 -8.18
N VAL A 220 2.70 17.81 -8.87
CA VAL A 220 2.11 17.89 -10.22
C VAL A 220 0.74 18.57 -10.11
N ILE A 221 0.52 19.58 -10.94
CA ILE A 221 -0.71 20.38 -10.96
C ILE A 221 -1.47 20.32 -12.29
N ASN A 222 -0.79 20.01 -13.40
CA ASN A 222 -1.43 19.89 -14.71
C ASN A 222 -0.63 19.00 -15.67
N LEU A 223 -1.26 18.55 -16.77
CA LEU A 223 -0.59 17.92 -17.90
C LEU A 223 -0.17 18.99 -18.92
N LEU A 224 1.00 18.79 -19.52
CA LEU A 224 1.45 19.57 -20.68
C LEU A 224 0.97 18.86 -21.94
N ARG A 225 0.39 19.63 -22.87
CA ARG A 225 -0.19 19.08 -24.11
C ARG A 225 0.52 19.64 -25.34
N SER A 226 0.64 18.79 -26.36
CA SER A 226 1.03 19.25 -27.69
C SER A 226 -0.07 20.11 -28.28
N GLU A 227 0.27 21.30 -28.76
CA GLU A 227 -0.68 22.13 -29.52
C GLU A 227 -1.06 21.47 -30.86
N SER A 228 -0.21 20.59 -31.38
CA SER A 228 -0.39 19.95 -32.68
C SER A 228 -1.19 18.64 -32.63
N SER A 229 -0.83 17.71 -31.73
CA SER A 229 -1.49 16.40 -31.63
C SER A 229 -2.50 16.29 -30.48
N GLY A 230 -2.48 17.23 -29.53
CA GLY A 230 -3.27 17.15 -28.31
C GLY A 230 -2.79 16.13 -27.28
N ASP A 231 -1.73 15.37 -27.59
CA ASP A 231 -1.14 14.34 -26.74
C ASP A 231 -0.44 14.91 -25.50
N VAL A 232 -0.24 14.06 -24.50
CA VAL A 232 0.56 14.40 -23.31
C VAL A 232 2.04 14.52 -23.69
N GLU A 233 2.61 15.71 -23.48
CA GLU A 233 4.03 16.02 -23.68
C GLU A 233 4.82 16.08 -22.37
N GLY A 234 4.14 15.99 -21.22
CA GLY A 234 4.78 16.04 -19.91
C GLY A 234 3.85 16.52 -18.81
N VAL A 235 4.43 17.01 -17.72
CA VAL A 235 3.71 17.51 -16.55
C VAL A 235 4.14 18.93 -16.18
N GLN A 236 3.18 19.72 -15.75
CA GLN A 236 3.40 20.97 -15.05
C GLN A 236 3.38 20.68 -13.56
N THR A 237 4.45 21.05 -12.87
CA THR A 237 4.52 21.04 -11.41
C THR A 237 4.33 22.47 -10.88
N SER A 238 4.26 22.64 -9.57
CA SER A 238 4.17 23.97 -8.95
C SER A 238 5.37 24.89 -9.24
N LYS A 239 6.55 24.32 -9.53
CA LYS A 239 7.82 25.03 -9.72
C LYS A 239 8.47 24.81 -11.08
N ASN A 240 8.15 23.72 -11.78
CA ASN A 240 8.85 23.28 -13.00
C ASN A 240 7.89 22.87 -14.12
N ARG A 241 8.44 22.86 -15.34
CA ARG A 241 7.83 22.25 -16.54
C ARG A 241 8.70 21.09 -16.96
N LEU A 242 8.16 19.87 -16.88
CA LEU A 242 8.89 18.65 -17.18
C LEU A 242 8.29 17.99 -18.41
N LEU A 243 9.01 18.03 -19.53
CA LEU A 243 8.63 17.37 -20.78
C LEU A 243 9.08 15.92 -20.76
N CYS A 244 8.25 15.02 -21.28
CA CYS A 244 8.53 13.60 -21.43
C CYS A 244 8.60 13.18 -22.90
N ASN A 245 9.61 12.42 -23.29
CA ASN A 245 9.68 11.87 -24.65
C ASN A 245 8.87 10.58 -24.79
N LYS A 246 8.86 9.72 -23.76
CA LYS A 246 8.28 8.37 -23.78
C LYS A 246 7.03 8.22 -22.92
N ALA A 247 7.09 8.61 -21.64
CA ALA A 247 5.98 8.33 -20.72
C ALA A 247 5.86 9.30 -19.54
N VAL A 248 4.62 9.50 -19.08
CA VAL A 248 4.26 9.99 -17.75
C VAL A 248 3.59 8.85 -16.97
N VAL A 249 4.12 8.51 -15.80
CA VAL A 249 3.57 7.45 -14.93
C VAL A 249 3.00 8.08 -13.66
N VAL A 250 1.72 7.84 -13.39
CA VAL A 250 1.07 8.26 -12.14
C VAL A 250 1.15 7.13 -11.11
N ALA A 251 1.96 7.35 -10.08
CA ALA A 251 2.20 6.43 -8.95
C ALA A 251 2.02 7.15 -7.60
N THR A 252 1.08 8.10 -7.51
CA THR A 252 0.88 8.97 -6.34
C THR A 252 0.05 8.32 -5.22
N GLY A 253 0.04 6.99 -5.14
CA GLY A 253 -0.66 6.25 -4.09
C GLY A 253 -2.14 6.66 -3.98
N SER A 254 -2.60 6.98 -2.78
CA SER A 254 -4.00 7.34 -2.50
C SER A 254 -4.47 8.63 -3.17
N TRP A 255 -3.53 9.44 -3.68
CA TRP A 255 -3.84 10.66 -4.43
C TRP A 255 -4.01 10.39 -5.94
N SER A 256 -3.79 9.17 -6.42
CA SER A 256 -3.84 8.88 -7.87
C SER A 256 -5.20 9.16 -8.49
N GLY A 257 -6.29 8.73 -7.83
CA GLY A 257 -7.65 8.96 -8.32
C GLY A 257 -7.99 10.45 -8.39
N SER A 258 -7.76 11.21 -7.31
CA SER A 258 -8.06 12.65 -7.28
C SER A 258 -7.15 13.47 -8.19
N LEU A 259 -5.88 13.10 -8.31
CA LEU A 259 -4.94 13.74 -9.23
C LEU A 259 -5.40 13.54 -10.67
N ILE A 260 -5.67 12.30 -11.09
CA ILE A 260 -6.07 12.03 -12.47
C ILE A 260 -7.40 12.69 -12.80
N HIS A 261 -8.39 12.61 -11.90
CA HIS A 261 -9.63 13.36 -12.07
C HIS A 261 -9.38 14.87 -12.27
N GLY A 262 -8.45 15.46 -11.53
CA GLY A 262 -8.03 16.86 -11.71
C GLY A 262 -7.33 17.14 -13.03
N LEU A 263 -6.42 16.26 -13.45
CA LEU A 263 -5.65 16.38 -14.69
C LEU A 263 -6.51 16.21 -15.95
N LEU A 264 -7.59 15.43 -15.87
CA LEU A 264 -8.43 15.10 -17.01
C LEU A 264 -9.65 16.02 -17.21
N LYS A 265 -9.87 17.01 -16.33
CA LYS A 265 -11.03 17.93 -16.44
C LYS A 265 -11.15 18.63 -17.80
N ASP A 266 -10.02 18.92 -18.43
CA ASP A 266 -9.94 19.62 -19.71
C ASP A 266 -9.74 18.66 -20.91
N PHE A 267 -9.84 17.34 -20.67
CA PHE A 267 -9.74 16.32 -21.71
C PHE A 267 -11.13 15.79 -22.09
N PRO A 268 -11.36 15.42 -23.36
CA PRO A 268 -12.62 14.82 -23.82
C PRO A 268 -12.72 13.33 -23.42
N ILE A 269 -12.15 12.96 -22.27
CA ILE A 269 -12.08 11.58 -21.77
C ILE A 269 -12.67 11.58 -20.37
N GLU A 270 -13.75 10.83 -20.20
CA GLU A 270 -14.31 10.56 -18.89
C GLU A 270 -13.72 9.25 -18.38
N LEU A 271 -12.75 9.37 -17.48
CA LEU A 271 -12.10 8.23 -16.84
C LEU A 271 -12.18 8.42 -15.33
N ASP A 272 -12.92 7.53 -14.67
CA ASP A 272 -12.94 7.43 -13.22
C ASP A 272 -12.00 6.31 -12.77
N ILE A 273 -11.13 6.63 -11.81
CA ILE A 273 -10.18 5.68 -11.26
C ILE A 273 -10.53 5.53 -9.79
N PRO A 274 -11.15 4.40 -9.40
CA PRO A 274 -11.75 4.23 -8.07
C PRO A 274 -10.70 3.92 -7.00
N ILE A 275 -9.59 4.66 -7.00
CA ILE A 275 -8.57 4.65 -5.94
C ILE A 275 -9.01 5.61 -4.85
N MET A 276 -9.23 5.08 -3.66
CA MET A 276 -9.64 5.84 -2.50
C MET A 276 -8.66 5.65 -1.34
N PRO A 277 -8.40 6.69 -0.52
CA PRO A 277 -7.60 6.54 0.68
C PRO A 277 -8.31 5.64 1.69
N ARG A 278 -7.65 4.56 2.10
CA ARG A 278 -8.06 3.72 3.23
C ARG A 278 -7.07 3.89 4.37
N LYS A 279 -7.54 4.45 5.48
CA LYS A 279 -6.73 4.68 6.68
C LYS A 279 -6.38 3.36 7.38
N GLY A 280 -5.11 3.21 7.76
CA GLY A 280 -4.60 2.13 8.59
C GLY A 280 -3.82 2.68 9.78
N HIS A 281 -3.91 2.01 10.93
CA HIS A 281 -3.19 2.36 12.16
C HIS A 281 -2.24 1.23 12.53
N LEU A 282 -0.99 1.57 12.78
CA LEU A 282 0.01 0.67 13.34
C LEU A 282 0.46 1.24 14.69
N LEU A 283 0.44 0.39 15.71
CA LEU A 283 0.93 0.68 17.04
C LEU A 283 2.35 0.13 17.15
N VAL A 284 3.32 1.02 17.36
CA VAL A 284 4.72 0.66 17.56
C VAL A 284 5.08 0.83 19.03
N LEU A 285 5.56 -0.24 19.63
CA LEU A 285 5.89 -0.34 21.05
C LEU A 285 7.42 -0.33 21.21
N GLY A 286 7.97 0.79 21.68
CA GLY A 286 9.41 0.94 21.92
C GLY A 286 9.78 0.77 23.40
N ASN A 287 10.93 0.16 23.67
CA ASN A 287 11.69 0.16 24.94
C ASN A 287 10.92 -0.17 26.24
N ILE A 288 9.72 -0.76 26.16
CA ILE A 288 8.89 -1.09 27.34
C ILE A 288 8.78 -2.60 27.53
N ILE A 289 9.10 -3.37 26.49
CA ILE A 289 8.89 -4.80 26.45
C ILE A 289 10.19 -5.52 26.09
N ASP A 290 11.27 -5.22 26.82
CA ASP A 290 12.62 -5.77 26.55
C ASP A 290 12.67 -7.32 26.59
N SER A 291 11.68 -7.95 27.23
CA SER A 291 11.55 -9.41 27.32
C SER A 291 10.61 -10.05 26.29
N PHE A 292 9.85 -9.27 25.52
CA PHE A 292 8.90 -9.81 24.54
C PHE A 292 9.54 -9.82 23.16
N LYS A 293 9.67 -11.02 22.61
CA LYS A 293 10.28 -11.27 21.32
C LYS A 293 9.32 -12.08 20.48
N LEU A 294 9.24 -11.71 19.21
CA LEU A 294 8.58 -12.46 18.15
C LEU A 294 9.64 -13.02 17.21
N ASN A 295 9.63 -14.31 16.95
CA ASN A 295 10.59 -14.88 16.02
C ASN A 295 10.15 -14.64 14.56
N HIS A 296 8.83 -14.60 14.35
CA HIS A 296 8.21 -14.56 13.03
C HIS A 296 7.28 -13.35 12.86
N GLY A 297 6.86 -13.08 11.62
CA GLY A 297 5.71 -12.22 11.36
C GLY A 297 4.42 -13.00 11.56
N LEU A 298 3.53 -12.53 12.43
CA LEU A 298 2.26 -13.20 12.73
C LEU A 298 1.08 -12.47 12.12
N MET A 299 0.17 -13.22 11.52
CA MET A 299 -1.10 -12.74 11.00
C MET A 299 -2.21 -13.71 11.42
N GLU A 300 -3.34 -13.18 11.89
CA GLU A 300 -4.53 -13.97 12.17
C GLU A 300 -5.22 -14.41 10.86
N LEU A 301 -5.68 -15.66 10.77
CA LEU A 301 -6.38 -16.21 9.60
C LEU A 301 -7.59 -15.36 9.17
N GLY A 302 -8.34 -14.81 10.15
CA GLY A 302 -9.47 -13.91 9.93
C GLY A 302 -9.13 -12.65 9.13
N TYR A 303 -7.85 -12.30 8.97
CA TYR A 303 -7.41 -11.19 8.14
C TYR A 303 -7.87 -11.34 6.67
N GLY A 304 -7.78 -12.55 6.11
CA GLY A 304 -8.10 -12.82 4.69
C GLY A 304 -9.60 -12.87 4.38
N THR A 305 -10.42 -13.41 5.28
CA THR A 305 -11.89 -13.43 5.12
C THR A 305 -12.50 -12.03 5.20
N HIS A 306 -11.83 -11.12 5.91
CA HIS A 306 -12.19 -9.73 5.95
C HIS A 306 -11.69 -8.92 4.75
N GLU A 307 -10.83 -9.45 3.85
CA GLU A 307 -10.37 -8.71 2.68
C GLU A 307 -11.51 -8.34 1.72
N SER A 308 -12.38 -9.31 1.45
CA SER A 308 -13.49 -9.26 0.48
C SER A 308 -14.82 -8.78 1.05
N ALA A 309 -15.01 -8.81 2.37
CA ALA A 309 -16.28 -8.43 2.99
C ALA A 309 -16.50 -6.90 2.99
N ILE A 310 -17.56 -6.45 2.30
CA ILE A 310 -18.23 -5.17 2.57
C ILE A 310 -18.90 -5.32 3.93
N VAL A 311 -18.21 -4.91 5.00
CA VAL A 311 -18.83 -4.82 6.32
C VAL A 311 -19.97 -3.80 6.24
N LYS A 312 -21.19 -4.29 6.11
CA LYS A 312 -22.41 -3.58 6.47
C LYS A 312 -22.47 -3.59 8.00
N SER A 313 -22.75 -2.44 8.59
CA SER A 313 -22.96 -2.16 10.02
C SER A 313 -21.76 -2.29 10.98
N GLY A 314 -21.46 -1.17 11.65
CA GLY A 314 -21.25 -1.06 13.12
C GLY A 314 -20.01 -1.69 13.76
N ASP A 315 -19.71 -2.95 13.47
CA ASP A 315 -18.63 -3.68 14.15
C ASP A 315 -17.37 -3.67 13.29
N ALA A 316 -16.36 -2.93 13.77
CA ALA A 316 -15.03 -3.07 13.19
C ALA A 316 -14.39 -4.33 13.77
N SER A 317 -14.31 -5.38 12.95
CA SER A 317 -13.42 -6.49 13.25
C SER A 317 -11.98 -6.03 13.04
N VAL A 318 -11.20 -6.05 14.12
CA VAL A 318 -9.76 -5.81 14.08
C VAL A 318 -9.10 -7.18 14.06
N SER A 319 -8.51 -7.54 12.92
CA SER A 319 -7.63 -8.72 12.84
C SER A 319 -6.25 -8.37 13.39
N MET A 320 -5.63 -9.36 14.04
CA MET A 320 -4.28 -9.23 14.59
C MET A 320 -3.21 -9.42 13.51
N THR A 321 -2.24 -8.51 13.50
CA THR A 321 -0.94 -8.73 12.86
C THR A 321 0.14 -8.20 13.80
N ALA A 322 1.16 -8.99 14.06
CA ALA A 322 2.25 -8.66 14.97
C ALA A 322 3.60 -9.01 14.34
N THR A 323 4.53 -8.06 14.33
CA THR A 323 5.90 -8.24 13.81
C THR A 323 6.88 -7.47 14.70
N MET A 324 8.18 -7.72 14.55
CA MET A 324 9.21 -6.81 15.06
C MET A 324 9.84 -5.99 13.93
N ASP A 325 10.09 -4.70 14.15
CA ASP A 325 10.83 -3.90 13.19
C ASP A 325 12.34 -4.16 13.24
N SER A 326 13.09 -3.55 12.31
CA SER A 326 14.55 -3.70 12.21
C SER A 326 15.33 -3.19 13.43
N SER A 327 14.66 -2.51 14.36
CA SER A 327 15.21 -2.03 15.63
C SER A 327 14.76 -2.88 16.83
N GLY A 328 14.07 -4.00 16.59
CA GLY A 328 13.57 -4.90 17.64
C GLY A 328 12.32 -4.40 18.37
N ARG A 329 11.59 -3.43 17.81
CA ARG A 329 10.34 -2.91 18.40
C ARG A 329 9.14 -3.70 17.90
N VAL A 330 8.19 -3.99 18.77
CA VAL A 330 6.95 -4.67 18.39
C VAL A 330 6.06 -3.71 17.60
N VAL A 331 5.57 -4.17 16.46
CA VAL A 331 4.64 -3.46 15.58
C VAL A 331 3.36 -4.26 15.49
N LEU A 332 2.27 -3.70 16.01
CA LEU A 332 0.94 -4.27 15.95
C LEU A 332 0.10 -3.51 14.94
N CYS A 333 -0.58 -4.22 14.04
CA CYS A 333 -1.52 -3.63 13.10
C CYS A 333 -2.93 -4.11 13.40
N GLY A 334 -3.89 -3.19 13.30
CA GLY A 334 -5.30 -3.53 13.26
C GLY A 334 -5.82 -3.62 11.85
N GLY A 335 -6.39 -4.77 11.50
CA GLY A 335 -6.93 -5.04 10.17
C GLY A 335 -7.81 -3.90 9.61
N ARG A 336 -8.88 -3.48 10.31
CA ARG A 336 -9.84 -2.47 9.81
C ARG A 336 -10.54 -1.67 10.92
N VAL A 337 -10.51 -0.33 10.81
CA VAL A 337 -11.45 0.61 11.45
C VAL A 337 -12.76 0.58 10.63
N PRO A 338 -13.98 0.81 11.19
CA PRO A 338 -15.15 0.91 10.35
C PRO A 338 -14.90 2.03 9.33
N ARG A 339 -15.19 1.71 8.07
CA ARG A 339 -14.92 2.48 6.87
C ARG A 339 -15.40 3.92 7.01
N GLN A 340 -14.55 4.80 7.49
CA GLN A 340 -14.70 6.20 7.13
C GLN A 340 -13.92 6.38 5.83
N LEU A 341 -14.65 6.65 4.75
CA LEU A 341 -14.14 7.50 3.69
C LEU A 341 -13.90 8.89 4.31
N VAL A 342 -12.93 9.01 5.23
CA VAL A 342 -12.51 10.28 5.85
C VAL A 342 -11.76 11.18 4.86
N GLY A 343 -11.68 10.78 3.60
CA GLY A 343 -10.75 11.34 2.65
C GLY A 343 -9.32 11.17 3.17
N PHE A 344 -8.62 12.27 3.38
CA PHE A 344 -7.19 12.29 3.65
C PHE A 344 -6.84 12.57 5.13
N ASN A 345 -7.77 12.34 6.07
CA ASN A 345 -7.52 12.52 7.51
C ASN A 345 -6.55 11.44 8.04
N THR A 346 -5.49 11.88 8.73
CA THR A 346 -4.45 11.05 9.35
C THR A 346 -4.38 11.17 10.88
N GLU A 347 -5.38 11.79 11.51
CA GLU A 347 -5.47 11.93 12.97
C GLU A 347 -5.59 10.56 13.64
N VAL A 348 -5.06 10.43 14.85
CA VAL A 348 -5.06 9.17 15.57
C VAL A 348 -6.40 8.94 16.25
N GLU A 349 -6.98 7.74 16.07
CA GLU A 349 -8.21 7.33 16.76
C GLU A 349 -7.90 6.40 17.93
N GLU A 350 -8.05 6.89 19.17
CA GLU A 350 -7.70 6.11 20.36
C GLU A 350 -8.54 4.83 20.52
N SER A 351 -9.81 4.87 20.14
CA SER A 351 -10.72 3.72 20.17
C SER A 351 -10.17 2.55 19.34
N ILE A 352 -9.52 2.85 18.23
CA ILE A 352 -8.90 1.86 17.35
C ILE A 352 -7.63 1.29 17.95
N ILE A 353 -6.80 2.14 18.55
CA ILE A 353 -5.61 1.65 19.26
C ILE A 353 -6.00 0.70 20.38
N ARG A 354 -7.06 1.00 21.13
CA ARG A 354 -7.59 0.10 22.17
C ARG A 354 -8.03 -1.25 21.59
N ARG A 355 -8.68 -1.26 20.42
CA ARG A 355 -9.08 -2.51 19.75
C ARG A 355 -7.89 -3.32 19.25
N ILE A 356 -6.88 -2.66 18.66
CA ILE A 356 -5.62 -3.30 18.24
C ILE A 356 -4.94 -3.97 19.42
N TRP A 357 -4.81 -3.22 20.52
CA TRP A 357 -4.21 -3.72 21.74
C TRP A 357 -4.98 -4.90 22.33
N ASN A 358 -6.30 -4.78 22.47
CA ASN A 358 -7.13 -5.83 23.04
C ASN A 358 -7.05 -7.12 22.21
N ARG A 359 -7.13 -7.01 20.88
CA ARG A 359 -6.99 -8.18 20.00
C ARG A 359 -5.60 -8.79 20.11
N ALA A 360 -4.53 -8.00 20.07
CA ALA A 360 -3.17 -8.52 20.25
C ALA A 360 -3.00 -9.21 21.61
N ALA A 361 -3.57 -8.65 22.68
CA ALA A 361 -3.51 -9.23 24.03
C ALA A 361 -4.29 -10.54 24.19
N GLU A 362 -5.16 -10.91 23.24
CA GLU A 362 -5.77 -12.24 23.19
C GLU A 362 -4.77 -13.31 22.74
N PHE A 363 -3.90 -12.97 21.78
CA PHE A 363 -2.84 -13.86 21.29
C PHE A 363 -1.56 -13.79 22.13
N PHE A 364 -1.34 -12.67 22.83
CA PHE A 364 -0.15 -12.42 23.64
C PHE A 364 -0.54 -11.96 25.06
N PRO A 365 -1.03 -12.84 25.94
CA PRO A 365 -1.48 -12.47 27.28
C PRO A 365 -0.40 -11.81 28.16
N ALA A 366 0.88 -12.09 27.90
CA ALA A 366 2.01 -11.40 28.51
C ALA A 366 1.94 -9.87 28.35
N MET A 367 1.31 -9.37 27.28
CA MET A 367 1.13 -7.94 27.04
C MET A 367 0.18 -7.29 28.05
N ARG A 368 -0.76 -8.03 28.66
CA ARG A 368 -1.72 -7.50 29.65
C ARG A 368 -1.05 -6.99 30.94
N ARG A 369 0.20 -7.39 31.19
CA ARG A 369 1.01 -6.90 32.32
C ARG A 369 1.39 -5.43 32.19
N TYR A 370 1.34 -4.89 30.97
CA TYR A 370 1.65 -3.50 30.71
C TYR A 370 0.39 -2.63 30.76
N SER A 371 0.48 -1.52 31.49
CA SER A 371 -0.57 -0.52 31.54
C SER A 371 -0.75 0.10 30.16
N LEU A 372 -1.95 -0.07 29.59
CA LEU A 372 -2.32 0.56 28.32
C LEU A 372 -2.04 2.07 28.39
N THR A 373 -2.34 2.73 29.50
CA THR A 373 -2.14 4.19 29.71
C THR A 373 -0.67 4.61 29.59
N ASP A 374 0.26 3.80 30.08
CA ASP A 374 1.69 4.09 29.99
C ASP A 374 2.21 3.85 28.57
N LEU A 375 1.67 2.84 27.88
CA LEU A 375 1.89 2.61 26.45
C LEU A 375 1.28 3.72 25.60
N ILE A 376 0.14 4.31 25.99
CA ILE A 376 -0.46 5.48 25.31
C ILE A 376 0.50 6.68 25.31
N ARG A 377 1.28 6.85 26.38
CA ARG A 377 2.20 7.97 26.55
C ARG A 377 3.55 7.78 25.84
N SER A 378 3.96 6.54 25.61
CA SER A 378 5.25 6.16 25.02
C SER A 378 5.15 5.52 23.62
N ARG A 379 3.93 5.29 23.12
CA ARG A 379 3.68 4.72 21.78
C ARG A 379 4.08 5.67 20.67
N GLU A 380 4.61 5.09 19.60
CA GLU A 380 4.62 5.70 18.28
C GLU A 380 3.43 5.10 17.50
N VAL A 381 2.48 5.94 17.08
CA VAL A 381 1.37 5.49 16.22
C VAL A 381 1.67 5.94 14.80
N ARG A 382 1.75 4.97 13.89
CA ARG A 382 1.86 5.26 12.46
C ARG A 382 0.49 5.20 11.83
N VAL A 383 0.10 6.28 11.15
CA VAL A 383 -1.14 6.36 10.40
C VAL A 383 -0.80 6.49 8.92
N GLY A 384 -1.32 5.58 8.11
CA GLY A 384 -1.08 5.54 6.67
C GLY A 384 -2.39 5.52 5.88
N LEU A 385 -2.38 6.15 4.70
CA LEU A 385 -3.50 6.10 3.75
C LEU A 385 -3.16 5.13 2.63
N ARG A 386 -3.68 3.90 2.71
CA ARG A 386 -3.52 2.84 1.71
C ARG A 386 -4.32 3.18 0.44
N PRO A 387 -3.75 3.05 -0.77
CA PRO A 387 -4.48 3.27 -2.02
C PRO A 387 -5.41 2.08 -2.29
N TYR A 388 -6.65 2.15 -1.82
CA TYR A 388 -7.62 1.06 -1.93
C TYR A 388 -8.40 1.15 -3.24
N ILE A 389 -8.61 -0.01 -3.87
CA ILE A 389 -9.55 -0.20 -4.98
C ILE A 389 -10.54 -1.30 -4.61
N ALA A 390 -11.82 -1.13 -4.94
CA ALA A 390 -12.88 -2.08 -4.61
C ALA A 390 -12.68 -3.47 -5.23
N SER A 391 -12.02 -3.56 -6.39
CA SER A 391 -11.65 -4.83 -7.03
C SER A 391 -10.58 -5.61 -6.27
N GLY A 392 -9.90 -4.99 -5.30
CA GLY A 392 -8.81 -5.61 -4.53
C GLY A 392 -7.50 -5.77 -5.29
N LYS A 393 -7.38 -5.20 -6.50
CA LYS A 393 -6.20 -5.27 -7.37
C LYS A 393 -5.70 -3.86 -7.69
N PRO A 394 -4.37 -3.68 -7.87
CA PRO A 394 -3.84 -2.42 -8.38
C PRO A 394 -4.23 -2.21 -9.85
N VAL A 395 -4.22 -0.95 -10.27
CA VAL A 395 -4.26 -0.56 -11.67
C VAL A 395 -2.84 -0.33 -12.15
N ILE A 396 -2.43 -1.11 -13.15
CA ILE A 396 -1.12 -1.05 -13.80
C ILE A 396 -1.35 -1.07 -15.30
N SER A 397 -1.54 0.11 -15.90
CA SER A 397 -1.98 0.19 -17.30
C SER A 397 -1.65 1.51 -17.98
N PRO A 398 -1.61 1.53 -19.33
CA PRO A 398 -1.76 2.78 -20.07
C PRO A 398 -3.14 3.40 -19.80
N VAL A 399 -3.24 4.71 -19.97
CA VAL A 399 -4.49 5.47 -19.88
C VAL A 399 -5.18 5.49 -21.25
N PRO A 400 -6.39 4.92 -21.38
CA PRO A 400 -7.11 4.94 -22.65
C PRO A 400 -7.29 6.37 -23.19
N GLY A 401 -7.00 6.57 -24.48
CA GLY A 401 -7.12 7.87 -25.14
C GLY A 401 -5.98 8.86 -24.87
N LEU A 402 -5.04 8.56 -23.97
CA LEU A 402 -3.89 9.42 -23.69
C LEU A 402 -2.58 8.69 -23.98
N ARG A 403 -2.01 9.00 -25.16
CA ARG A 403 -0.69 8.50 -25.51
C ARG A 403 0.33 8.93 -24.46
N LYS A 404 1.24 8.02 -24.10
CA LYS A 404 2.31 8.21 -23.12
C LYS A 404 1.88 8.29 -21.65
N MET A 405 0.61 8.22 -21.31
CA MET A 405 0.19 8.28 -19.90
C MET A 405 -0.09 6.88 -19.35
N PHE A 406 0.44 6.59 -18.17
CA PHE A 406 0.33 5.30 -17.47
C PHE A 406 -0.04 5.51 -16.00
N ILE A 407 -0.63 4.48 -15.40
CA ILE A 407 -0.97 4.44 -13.97
C ILE A 407 -0.35 3.20 -13.36
N ALA A 408 0.20 3.36 -12.16
CA ALA A 408 0.69 2.29 -11.32
C ALA A 408 0.34 2.60 -9.86
N ALA A 409 -0.88 2.27 -9.44
CA ALA A 409 -1.39 2.59 -8.12
C ALA A 409 -2.50 1.62 -7.68
N GLY A 410 -3.00 1.74 -6.45
CA GLY A 410 -4.07 0.88 -5.94
C GLY A 410 -3.59 -0.38 -5.22
N HIS A 411 -2.32 -0.47 -4.86
CA HIS A 411 -1.72 -1.64 -4.21
C HIS A 411 -2.14 -1.88 -2.75
N GLU A 412 -3.08 -1.10 -2.22
CA GLU A 412 -3.59 -1.21 -0.84
C GLU A 412 -2.47 -1.36 0.21
N GLY A 413 -2.50 -2.42 1.04
CA GLY A 413 -1.47 -2.78 2.01
C GLY A 413 -0.30 -3.59 1.46
N GLU A 414 -0.29 -3.90 0.16
CA GLU A 414 0.66 -4.83 -0.49
C GLU A 414 1.69 -4.11 -1.40
N GLY A 415 1.77 -2.78 -1.31
CA GLY A 415 2.64 -1.99 -2.18
C GLY A 415 4.12 -2.38 -2.12
N LEU A 416 4.65 -2.73 -0.96
CA LEU A 416 6.03 -3.25 -0.84
C LEU A 416 6.16 -4.60 -1.56
N SER A 417 5.23 -5.52 -1.30
CA SER A 417 5.21 -6.87 -1.87
C SER A 417 5.14 -6.88 -3.39
N MET A 418 4.45 -5.93 -4.02
CA MET A 418 4.25 -5.88 -5.49
C MET A 418 5.10 -4.82 -6.21
N SER A 419 5.93 -4.07 -5.50
CA SER A 419 6.63 -2.89 -6.04
C SER A 419 7.58 -3.17 -7.21
N TRP A 420 8.41 -4.20 -7.12
CA TRP A 420 9.36 -4.54 -8.18
C TRP A 420 8.70 -5.22 -9.36
N GLY A 421 7.71 -6.07 -9.12
CA GLY A 421 6.90 -6.67 -10.19
C GLY A 421 6.13 -5.59 -10.97
N THR A 422 5.56 -4.60 -10.27
CA THR A 422 4.92 -3.44 -10.91
C THR A 422 5.92 -2.63 -11.72
N ALA A 423 7.12 -2.41 -11.19
CA ALA A 423 8.17 -1.68 -11.88
C ALA A 423 8.61 -2.37 -13.18
N GLU A 424 8.81 -3.69 -13.15
CA GLU A 424 9.13 -4.48 -14.34
C GLU A 424 7.99 -4.43 -15.37
N MET A 425 6.74 -4.60 -14.94
CA MET A 425 5.58 -4.55 -15.82
C MET A 425 5.45 -3.18 -16.52
N VAL A 426 5.56 -2.08 -15.78
CA VAL A 426 5.50 -0.72 -16.34
C VAL A 426 6.66 -0.46 -17.31
N PHE A 427 7.87 -0.91 -16.94
CA PHE A 427 9.05 -0.81 -17.79
C PHE A 427 8.84 -1.54 -19.13
N ASP A 428 8.38 -2.79 -19.07
CA ASP A 428 8.14 -3.61 -20.25
C ASP A 428 6.99 -3.08 -21.11
N MET A 429 5.92 -2.56 -20.50
CA MET A 429 4.82 -1.90 -21.24
C MET A 429 5.30 -0.67 -22.02
N ILE A 430 6.10 0.21 -21.40
CA ILE A 430 6.56 1.46 -22.01
C ILE A 430 7.61 1.21 -23.11
N LEU A 431 8.43 0.18 -22.95
CA LEU A 431 9.43 -0.21 -23.96
C LEU A 431 8.91 -1.22 -24.98
N GLU A 432 7.66 -1.66 -24.87
CA GLU A 432 7.04 -2.66 -25.73
C GLU A 432 7.80 -4.01 -25.73
N ASN A 433 8.33 -4.39 -24.56
CA ASN A 433 8.99 -5.68 -24.34
C ASN A 433 7.97 -6.81 -24.11
N SER A 434 8.45 -8.05 -24.19
CA SER A 434 7.68 -9.22 -23.74
C SER A 434 7.49 -9.20 -22.23
N LEU A 435 6.22 -9.18 -21.80
CA LEU A 435 5.82 -9.12 -20.40
C LEU A 435 6.09 -10.44 -19.67
N LYS A 436 6.61 -10.36 -18.44
CA LYS A 436 6.87 -11.52 -17.56
C LYS A 436 5.65 -12.00 -16.78
N VAL A 437 4.69 -11.11 -16.55
CA VAL A 437 3.44 -11.36 -15.82
C VAL A 437 2.30 -10.86 -16.69
N ASN A 438 1.18 -11.59 -16.71
CA ASN A 438 0.00 -11.19 -17.46
C ASN A 438 -0.55 -9.84 -16.95
N PRO A 439 -0.65 -8.79 -17.79
CA PRO A 439 -1.12 -7.49 -17.35
C PRO A 439 -2.65 -7.37 -17.28
N SER A 440 -3.40 -8.28 -17.94
CA SER A 440 -4.85 -8.16 -18.10
C SER A 440 -5.63 -7.99 -16.78
N PRO A 441 -5.25 -8.63 -15.66
CA PRO A 441 -5.94 -8.41 -14.39
C PRO A 441 -5.80 -7.00 -13.79
N PHE A 442 -4.84 -6.21 -14.28
CA PHE A 442 -4.47 -4.89 -13.75
C PHE A 442 -4.83 -3.74 -14.70
N SER A 443 -5.44 -4.02 -15.86
CA SER A 443 -5.86 -3.00 -16.80
C SER A 443 -7.02 -2.15 -16.25
N LEU A 444 -7.07 -0.89 -16.65
CA LEU A 444 -8.22 0.00 -16.45
C LEU A 444 -9.51 -0.51 -17.09
#